data_AF-A0A3D3JX78-F1
#
_entry.id   AF-A0A3D3JX78-F1
#
_cell.length_a   1.000
_cell.length_b   1.000
_cell.length_c   1.000
_cell.angle_alpha   90.00
_cell.angle_beta   90.00
_cell.angle_gamma   90.00
#
_symmetry.space_group_name_H-M   'P 1'
#
loop_
_entity.id
_entity.type
_entity.pdbx_description
1 polymer ?
#
loop_
_entity_poly.entity_id
_entity_poly.type
_entity_poly.pdbx_seq_one_letter_code
_entity_poly.pdbx_strand_id
1 'polypeptide(L)'
;SWSWLDLALSIFVTGALLLLFVILLRASAAPFRRIREILERVLLPLIRNCHWLELAAVSIAAGVGEEWLFRGFLQGELASRFSDVPAIVLASIAFGFCHYITRTYFILATVLGAVFGWLYFATNNLLIVIVIHALYDFIALLILQRKYRK
;
A
#
# COMPACT_ATOMS: atom_id res chain seq x y z
N SER A 1 -6.28 -0.90 21.96
CA SER A 1 -7.05 0.36 22.00
C SER A 1 -6.31 1.40 21.17
N TRP A 2 -7.00 2.29 20.48
CA TRP A 2 -6.36 3.36 19.71
C TRP A 2 -5.72 4.38 20.65
N SER A 3 -4.47 4.77 20.38
CA SER A 3 -3.71 5.76 21.15
C SER A 3 -3.34 6.98 20.30
N TRP A 4 -2.93 8.08 20.95
CA TRP A 4 -2.39 9.24 20.24
C TRP A 4 -1.09 8.92 19.50
N LEU A 5 -0.32 7.96 19.99
CA LEU A 5 0.88 7.47 19.32
C LEU A 5 0.51 6.75 18.02
N ASP A 6 -0.54 5.93 18.02
CA ASP A 6 -1.03 5.24 16.83
C ASP A 6 -1.46 6.23 15.75
N LEU A 7 -2.13 7.32 16.15
CA LEU A 7 -2.50 8.41 15.25
C LEU A 7 -1.26 9.10 14.66
N ALA A 8 -0.31 9.48 15.50
CA ALA A 8 0.92 10.15 15.06
C ALA A 8 1.73 9.25 14.11
N LEU A 9 1.84 7.97 14.41
CA LEU A 9 2.49 6.97 13.58
C LEU A 9 1.76 6.79 12.25
N SER A 10 0.43 6.73 12.26
CA SER A 10 -0.38 6.65 11.04
C SER A 10 -0.17 7.84 10.13
N ILE A 11 -0.18 9.06 10.68
CA ILE A 11 0.07 10.30 9.93
C ILE A 11 1.50 10.28 9.35
N PHE A 12 2.49 9.95 10.17
CA PHE A 12 3.89 9.94 9.75
C PHE A 12 4.16 8.93 8.63
N VAL A 13 3.73 7.69 8.80
CA VAL A 13 3.92 6.62 7.80
C VAL A 13 3.17 6.95 6.51
N THR A 14 1.91 7.37 6.60
CA THR A 14 1.13 7.79 5.41
C THR A 14 1.82 8.94 4.68
N GLY A 15 2.31 9.95 5.41
CA GLY A 15 3.04 11.08 4.83
C GLY A 15 4.34 10.65 4.13
N ALA A 16 5.12 9.76 4.75
CA ALA A 16 6.35 9.22 4.18
C ALA A 16 6.07 8.41 2.90
N LEU A 17 5.03 7.59 2.90
CA LEU A 17 4.62 6.81 1.72
C LEU A 17 4.13 7.71 0.58
N LEU A 18 3.34 8.73 0.89
CA LEU A 18 2.90 9.71 -0.11
C LEU A 18 4.06 10.52 -0.68
N LEU A 19 5.01 10.93 0.15
CA LEU A 19 6.22 11.59 -0.31
C LEU A 19 7.01 10.69 -1.25
N LEU A 20 7.22 9.42 -0.87
CA LEU A 20 7.87 8.42 -1.72
C LEU A 20 7.12 8.26 -3.04
N PHE A 21 5.79 8.11 -3.01
CA PHE A 21 4.96 8.02 -4.20
C PHE A 21 5.14 9.22 -5.14
N VAL A 22 5.12 10.44 -4.61
CA VAL A 22 5.34 11.67 -5.40
C VAL A 22 6.75 11.71 -5.99
N ILE A 23 7.77 11.32 -5.23
CA ILE A 23 9.17 11.22 -5.73
C ILE A 23 9.23 10.22 -6.88
N LEU A 24 8.67 9.01 -6.71
CA LEU A 24 8.66 7.97 -7.73
C LEU A 24 7.87 8.36 -8.97
N LEU A 25 6.74 9.05 -8.82
CA LEU A 25 5.96 9.59 -9.95
C LEU A 25 6.74 10.62 -10.78
N ARG A 26 7.62 11.39 -10.14
CA ARG A 26 8.47 12.41 -10.77
C ARG A 26 9.80 11.87 -11.26
N ALA A 27 10.20 10.69 -10.79
CA ALA A 27 11.46 10.07 -11.18
C ALA A 27 11.52 9.85 -12.70
N SER A 28 12.64 10.27 -13.29
CA SER A 28 12.88 10.09 -14.72
C SER A 28 13.54 8.76 -15.04
N ALA A 29 14.01 7.97 -14.06
CA ALA A 29 14.68 6.69 -14.35
C ALA A 29 13.74 5.69 -15.06
N ALA A 30 14.28 4.91 -16.00
CA ALA A 30 13.52 4.02 -16.87
C ALA A 30 12.56 3.05 -16.14
N PRO A 31 12.94 2.41 -15.02
CA PRO A 31 12.04 1.49 -14.34
C PRO A 31 10.78 2.16 -13.79
N PHE A 32 10.90 3.38 -13.22
CA PHE A 32 9.77 4.13 -12.67
C PHE A 32 8.90 4.74 -13.77
N ARG A 33 9.50 5.16 -14.90
CA ARG A 33 8.73 5.59 -16.08
C ARG A 33 7.82 4.48 -16.60
N ARG A 34 8.33 3.24 -16.69
CA ARG A 34 7.53 2.08 -17.13
C ARG A 34 6.34 1.81 -16.21
N ILE A 35 6.53 1.90 -14.89
CA ILE A 35 5.42 1.77 -13.93
C ILE A 35 4.38 2.86 -14.17
N ARG A 36 4.82 4.11 -14.31
CA ARG A 36 3.92 5.26 -14.55
C ARG A 36 3.14 5.11 -15.85
N GLU A 37 3.78 4.68 -16.95
CA GLU A 37 3.12 4.42 -18.22
C GLU A 37 2.03 3.34 -18.08
N ILE A 38 2.26 2.30 -17.27
CA ILE A 38 1.25 1.27 -17.02
C ILE A 38 0.10 1.82 -16.17
N LEU A 39 0.38 2.60 -15.13
CA LEU A 39 -0.65 3.27 -14.34
C LEU A 39 -1.52 4.21 -15.22
N GLU A 40 -0.90 4.98 -16.10
CA GLU A 40 -1.60 5.86 -17.04
C GLU A 40 -2.43 5.08 -18.07
N ARG A 41 -1.97 3.91 -18.52
CA ARG A 41 -2.68 3.11 -19.53
C ARG A 41 -3.79 2.25 -18.94
N VAL A 42 -3.61 1.71 -17.75
CA VAL A 42 -4.51 0.72 -17.15
C VAL A 42 -5.40 1.35 -16.08
N LEU A 43 -4.80 2.06 -15.12
CA LEU A 43 -5.53 2.56 -13.95
C LEU A 43 -6.28 3.86 -14.27
N LEU A 44 -5.65 4.80 -14.98
CA LEU A 44 -6.25 6.11 -15.25
C LEU A 44 -7.59 6.03 -15.99
N PRO A 45 -7.80 5.20 -17.03
CA PRO A 45 -9.11 5.09 -17.69
C PRO A 45 -10.23 4.63 -16.77
N LEU A 46 -9.90 3.83 -15.75
CA LEU A 46 -10.85 3.33 -14.74
C LEU A 46 -11.22 4.43 -13.76
N ILE A 47 -10.24 5.21 -13.29
CA ILE A 47 -10.45 6.18 -12.21
C ILE A 47 -10.78 7.60 -12.69
N ARG A 48 -10.52 7.97 -13.95
CA ARG A 48 -10.61 9.37 -14.43
C ARG A 48 -11.97 10.04 -14.20
N ASN A 49 -13.04 9.26 -14.29
CA ASN A 49 -14.43 9.74 -14.18
C ASN A 49 -15.06 9.39 -12.82
N CYS A 50 -14.34 8.68 -11.95
CA CYS A 50 -14.85 8.32 -10.64
C CYS A 50 -15.02 9.56 -9.76
N HIS A 51 -16.11 9.62 -9.03
CA HIS A 51 -16.29 10.55 -7.93
C HIS A 51 -15.33 10.19 -6.78
N TRP A 52 -14.94 11.17 -5.98
CA TRP A 52 -14.01 10.93 -4.87
C TRP A 52 -14.53 9.90 -3.85
N LEU A 53 -15.86 9.77 -3.71
CA LEU A 53 -16.48 8.74 -2.87
C LEU A 53 -16.22 7.32 -3.40
N GLU A 54 -16.22 7.12 -4.72
CA GLU A 54 -15.92 5.82 -5.32
C GLU A 54 -14.46 5.46 -5.12
N LEU A 55 -13.55 6.44 -5.26
CA LEU A 55 -12.13 6.24 -4.95
C LEU A 55 -11.93 5.88 -3.48
N ALA A 56 -12.61 6.59 -2.56
CA ALA A 56 -12.56 6.27 -1.14
C ALA A 56 -13.08 4.86 -0.85
N ALA A 57 -14.20 4.45 -1.46
CA ALA A 57 -14.76 3.13 -1.29
C ALA A 57 -13.82 2.01 -1.77
N VAL A 58 -13.20 2.18 -2.93
CA VAL A 58 -12.22 1.22 -3.47
C VAL A 58 -10.98 1.15 -2.58
N SER A 59 -10.45 2.29 -2.14
CA SER A 59 -9.27 2.31 -1.25
C SER A 59 -9.54 1.70 0.12
N ILE A 60 -10.73 1.92 0.69
CA ILE A 60 -11.13 1.27 1.95
C ILE A 60 -11.28 -0.25 1.72
N ALA A 61 -11.92 -0.67 0.63
CA ALA A 61 -12.07 -2.09 0.32
C ALA A 61 -10.71 -2.78 0.11
N ALA A 62 -9.77 -2.13 -0.60
CA ALA A 62 -8.41 -2.61 -0.78
C ALA A 62 -7.66 -2.68 0.56
N GLY A 63 -7.62 -1.58 1.32
CA GLY A 63 -6.95 -1.54 2.61
C GLY A 63 -7.49 -2.57 3.61
N VAL A 64 -8.81 -2.76 3.69
CA VAL A 64 -9.41 -3.79 4.55
C VAL A 64 -9.09 -5.19 4.04
N GLY A 65 -9.37 -5.47 2.75
CA GLY A 65 -9.25 -6.80 2.19
C GLY A 65 -7.80 -7.30 2.16
N GLU A 66 -6.88 -6.47 1.69
CA GLU A 66 -5.47 -6.83 1.58
C GLU A 66 -4.83 -6.97 2.96
N GLU A 67 -5.02 -6.02 3.87
CA GLU A 67 -4.40 -6.14 5.21
C GLU A 67 -5.00 -7.30 6.00
N TRP A 68 -6.30 -7.56 5.88
CA TRP A 68 -6.90 -8.73 6.53
C TRP A 68 -6.31 -10.04 5.97
N LEU A 69 -6.18 -10.17 4.65
CA LEU A 69 -5.61 -11.35 4.01
C LEU A 69 -4.12 -11.55 4.34
N PHE A 70 -3.31 -10.52 4.18
CA PHE A 70 -1.85 -10.66 4.29
C PHE A 70 -1.37 -10.59 5.73
N ARG A 71 -1.96 -9.75 6.59
CA ARG A 71 -1.45 -9.48 7.95
C ARG A 71 -2.27 -10.24 8.98
N GLY A 72 -3.59 -10.14 8.88
CA GLY A 72 -4.51 -10.88 9.75
C GLY A 72 -4.38 -12.39 9.57
N PHE A 73 -4.47 -12.86 8.32
CA PHE A 73 -4.48 -14.30 8.02
C PHE A 73 -3.08 -14.85 7.70
N LEU A 74 -2.45 -14.46 6.59
CA LEU A 74 -1.22 -15.12 6.11
C LEU A 74 -0.04 -14.94 7.08
N GLN A 75 0.28 -13.70 7.45
CA GLN A 75 1.35 -13.43 8.42
C GLN A 75 1.03 -14.05 9.79
N GLY A 76 -0.23 -13.97 10.25
CA GLY A 76 -0.66 -14.60 11.50
C GLY A 76 -0.44 -16.11 11.52
N GLU A 77 -0.89 -16.81 10.47
CA GLU A 77 -0.73 -18.27 10.33
C GLU A 77 0.74 -18.69 10.17
N LEU A 78 1.55 -17.88 9.47
CA LEU A 78 2.99 -18.11 9.38
C LEU A 78 3.66 -17.89 10.74
N ALA A 79 3.27 -16.87 11.49
CA ALA A 79 3.82 -16.58 12.82
C ALA A 79 3.46 -17.68 13.83
N SER A 80 2.29 -18.31 13.72
CA SER A 80 1.92 -19.44 14.59
C SER A 80 2.68 -20.73 14.28
N ARG A 81 3.21 -20.89 13.06
CA ARG A 81 4.01 -22.06 12.64
C ARG A 81 5.52 -21.85 12.73
N PHE A 82 5.95 -20.61 12.60
CA PHE A 82 7.36 -20.19 12.58
C PHE A 82 7.59 -19.12 13.65
N SER A 83 8.41 -18.10 13.33
CA SER A 83 8.60 -16.90 14.14
C SER A 83 8.20 -15.65 13.35
N ASP A 84 8.11 -14.51 14.02
CA ASP A 84 7.58 -13.27 13.44
C ASP A 84 8.36 -12.79 12.21
N VAL A 85 9.70 -12.90 12.24
CA VAL A 85 10.55 -12.41 11.15
C VAL A 85 10.33 -13.20 9.84
N PRO A 86 10.42 -14.55 9.81
CA PRO A 86 10.03 -15.33 8.65
C PRO A 86 8.60 -15.07 8.20
N ALA A 87 7.65 -14.89 9.12
CA ALA A 87 6.26 -14.61 8.79
C ALA A 87 6.09 -13.29 8.05
N ILE A 88 6.72 -12.21 8.54
CA ILE A 88 6.74 -10.91 7.88
C ILE A 88 7.37 -11.03 6.49
N VAL A 89 8.55 -11.65 6.37
CA VAL A 89 9.26 -11.76 5.10
C VAL A 89 8.43 -12.53 4.06
N LEU A 90 7.90 -13.69 4.41
CA LEU A 90 7.14 -14.54 3.49
C LEU A 90 5.81 -13.89 3.09
N ALA A 91 5.07 -13.30 4.02
CA ALA A 91 3.84 -12.57 3.71
C ALA A 91 4.11 -11.36 2.80
N SER A 92 5.23 -10.66 3.01
CA SER A 92 5.64 -9.51 2.20
C SER A 92 6.03 -9.89 0.78
N ILE A 93 6.74 -11.02 0.62
CA ILE A 93 7.07 -11.56 -0.71
C ILE A 93 5.80 -11.97 -1.45
N ALA A 94 4.86 -12.64 -0.76
CA ALA A 94 3.56 -12.99 -1.33
C ALA A 94 2.77 -11.75 -1.78
N PHE A 95 2.73 -10.71 -0.95
CA PHE A 95 2.15 -9.41 -1.30
C PHE A 95 2.80 -8.82 -2.55
N GLY A 96 4.14 -8.85 -2.62
CA GLY A 96 4.91 -8.43 -3.80
C GLY A 96 4.51 -9.18 -5.07
N PHE A 97 4.32 -10.49 -5.00
CA PHE A 97 3.92 -11.31 -6.15
C PHE A 97 2.51 -10.97 -6.66
N CYS A 98 1.56 -10.67 -5.77
CA CYS A 98 0.24 -10.17 -6.16
C CYS A 98 0.30 -8.82 -6.88
N HIS A 99 1.39 -8.06 -6.68
CA HIS A 99 1.66 -6.77 -7.32
C HIS A 99 2.71 -6.88 -8.44
N TYR A 100 2.96 -8.06 -8.99
CA TYR A 100 4.00 -8.22 -10.02
C TYR A 100 3.52 -7.70 -11.38
N ILE A 101 3.71 -6.41 -11.63
CA ILE A 101 3.56 -5.78 -12.96
C ILE A 101 4.93 -5.63 -13.62
N THR A 102 5.92 -5.21 -12.83
CA THR A 102 7.32 -5.11 -13.23
C THR A 102 8.19 -5.59 -12.07
N ARG A 103 9.43 -5.99 -12.33
CA ARG A 103 10.37 -6.34 -11.26
C ARG A 103 10.52 -5.22 -10.22
N THR A 104 10.55 -3.96 -10.65
CA THR A 104 10.64 -2.81 -9.74
C THR A 104 9.37 -2.66 -8.90
N TYR A 105 8.19 -2.85 -9.49
CA TYR A 105 6.94 -2.76 -8.72
C TYR A 105 6.80 -3.92 -7.72
N PHE A 106 7.22 -5.14 -8.10
CA PHE A 106 7.34 -6.27 -7.19
C PHE A 106 8.24 -5.95 -5.98
N ILE A 107 9.44 -5.39 -6.21
CA ILE A 107 10.36 -5.02 -5.13
C ILE A 107 9.74 -3.95 -4.23
N LEU A 108 9.18 -2.88 -4.82
CA LEU A 108 8.53 -1.80 -4.06
C LEU A 108 7.37 -2.32 -3.21
N ALA A 109 6.51 -3.15 -3.79
CA ALA A 109 5.38 -3.76 -3.11
C ALA A 109 5.85 -4.73 -2.01
N THR A 110 6.93 -5.49 -2.23
CA THR A 110 7.51 -6.37 -1.19
C THR A 110 8.05 -5.56 -0.02
N VAL A 111 8.76 -4.46 -0.28
CA VAL A 111 9.28 -3.57 0.76
C VAL A 111 8.14 -2.90 1.53
N LEU A 112 7.12 -2.40 0.83
CA LEU A 112 5.92 -1.86 1.47
C LEU A 112 5.19 -2.94 2.29
N GLY A 113 5.14 -4.15 1.74
CA GLY A 113 4.67 -5.36 2.40
C GLY A 113 5.31 -5.55 3.77
N ALA A 114 6.64 -5.45 3.81
CA ALA A 114 7.45 -5.61 5.01
C ALA A 114 7.27 -4.46 6.01
N VAL A 115 7.13 -3.22 5.52
CA VAL A 115 6.81 -2.06 6.38
C VAL A 115 5.48 -2.27 7.09
N PHE A 116 4.44 -2.68 6.37
CA PHE A 116 3.12 -2.97 6.94
C PHE A 116 3.14 -4.20 7.85
N GLY A 117 3.85 -5.26 7.48
CA GLY A 117 4.00 -6.45 8.32
C GLY A 117 4.73 -6.17 9.63
N TRP A 118 5.81 -5.37 9.59
CA TRP A 118 6.51 -4.91 10.79
C TRP A 118 5.65 -3.97 11.63
N LEU A 119 4.91 -3.06 10.99
CA LEU A 119 4.03 -2.12 11.69
C LEU A 119 2.90 -2.87 12.42
N TYR A 120 2.31 -3.88 11.78
CA TYR A 120 1.32 -4.75 12.41
C TYR A 120 1.93 -5.48 13.62
N PHE A 121 3.12 -6.06 13.47
CA PHE A 121 3.84 -6.73 14.56
C PHE A 121 4.13 -5.78 15.73
N ALA A 122 4.66 -4.57 15.45
CA ALA A 122 5.08 -3.61 16.46
C ALA A 122 3.90 -2.98 17.22
N THR A 123 2.76 -2.80 16.56
CA THR A 123 1.58 -2.16 17.16
C THR A 123 0.55 -3.17 17.68
N ASN A 124 0.63 -4.42 17.23
CA ASN A 124 -0.39 -5.45 17.43
C ASN A 124 -1.82 -4.96 17.11
N ASN A 125 -1.94 -4.11 16.08
CA ASN A 125 -3.18 -3.43 15.74
C ASN A 125 -3.39 -3.36 14.23
N LEU A 126 -4.20 -4.29 13.72
CA LEU A 126 -4.51 -4.39 12.29
C LEU A 126 -5.21 -3.13 11.74
N LEU A 127 -6.01 -2.45 12.56
CA LEU A 127 -6.76 -1.26 12.14
C LEU A 127 -5.82 -0.11 11.75
N ILE A 128 -4.68 0.04 12.43
CA ILE A 128 -3.68 1.06 12.08
C ILE A 128 -3.18 0.86 10.66
N VAL A 129 -2.83 -0.38 10.32
CA VAL A 129 -2.27 -0.71 9.00
C VAL A 129 -3.34 -0.58 7.91
N ILE A 130 -4.57 -1.01 8.18
CA ILE A 130 -5.73 -0.81 7.29
C ILE A 130 -5.92 0.68 6.98
N VAL A 131 -5.93 1.53 8.02
CA VAL A 131 -6.15 2.97 7.87
C VAL A 131 -5.01 3.61 7.07
N ILE A 132 -3.76 3.26 7.35
CA ILE A 132 -2.60 3.78 6.61
C ILE A 132 -2.67 3.37 5.13
N HIS A 133 -2.95 2.11 4.85
CA HIS A 133 -3.05 1.61 3.47
C HIS A 133 -4.20 2.30 2.72
N ALA A 134 -5.41 2.30 3.28
CA ALA A 134 -6.56 2.92 2.65
C ALA A 134 -6.38 4.43 2.42
N LEU A 135 -5.80 5.15 3.38
CA LEU A 135 -5.52 6.59 3.23
C LEU A 135 -4.44 6.86 2.19
N TYR A 136 -3.37 6.07 2.18
CA TYR A 136 -2.31 6.16 1.17
C TYR A 136 -2.90 5.97 -0.23
N ASP A 137 -3.66 4.90 -0.45
CA ASP A 137 -4.27 4.60 -1.74
C ASP A 137 -5.24 5.68 -2.18
N PHE A 138 -6.12 6.12 -1.28
CA PHE A 138 -7.11 7.15 -1.60
C PHE A 138 -6.44 8.44 -2.08
N ILE A 139 -5.42 8.90 -1.35
CA ILE A 139 -4.72 10.14 -1.69
C ILE A 139 -3.86 9.93 -2.95
N ALA A 140 -3.21 8.77 -3.12
CA ALA A 140 -2.44 8.46 -4.32
C ALA A 140 -3.32 8.43 -5.59
N LEU A 141 -4.51 7.82 -5.49
CA LEU A 141 -5.51 7.81 -6.57
C LEU A 141 -6.03 9.21 -6.88
N LEU A 142 -6.31 10.05 -5.87
CA LEU A 142 -6.69 11.44 -6.08
C LEU A 142 -5.59 12.27 -6.77
N ILE A 143 -4.34 12.10 -6.35
CA ILE A 143 -3.18 12.77 -6.98
C ILE A 143 -3.08 12.33 -8.44
N LEU A 144 -3.18 11.03 -8.72
CA LEU A 144 -3.11 10.48 -10.07
C LEU A 144 -4.26 10.99 -10.92
N GLN A 145 -5.50 10.90 -10.44
CA GLN A 145 -6.68 11.37 -11.15
C GLN A 145 -6.55 12.86 -11.51
N ARG A 146 -6.22 13.72 -10.54
CA ARG A 146 -6.11 15.18 -10.76
C ARG A 146 -4.97 15.56 -11.70
N LYS A 147 -3.85 14.84 -11.67
CA LYS A 147 -2.69 15.14 -12.52
C LYS A 147 -2.97 14.89 -14.01
N TYR A 148 -3.84 13.93 -14.33
CA TYR A 148 -4.09 13.49 -15.71
C TYR A 148 -5.52 13.71 -16.21
N ARG A 149 -6.43 14.19 -15.36
CA ARG A 149 -7.72 14.75 -15.76
C ARG A 149 -7.47 16.09 -16.47
N LYS A 150 -7.15 16.02 -17.76
CA LYS A 150 -7.26 17.14 -18.70
C LYS A 150 -8.69 17.23 -19.19
#